data_AF-A0A6I7PKA9-F1
#
_entry.id   AF-A0A6I7PKA9-F1
#
_cell.length_a   1.000
_cell.length_b   1.000
_cell.length_c   1.000
_cell.angle_alpha   90.00
_cell.angle_beta   90.00
_cell.angle_gamma   90.00
#
_symmetry.space_group_name_H-M   'P 1'
#
loop_
_entity.id
_entity.type
_entity.pdbx_description
1 polymer ?
#
loop_
_entity_poly.entity_id
_entity_poly.type
_entity_poly.pdbx_seq_one_letter_code
_entity_poly.pdbx_strand_id
1 'polypeptide(L)' 'MAHGETSSRRPDRQVTLSIDGSPVQLNGFVKDVFQEVVVGLVRSLGDEDPAGRIELLVGPEREDN' A
#
# COMPACT_ATOMS: atom_id res chain seq x y z
N MET A 1 6.81 14.51 34.40
CA MET A 1 6.74 13.23 33.66
C MET A 1 6.32 13.58 32.25
N ALA A 2 7.25 13.53 31.29
CA ALA A 2 6.93 13.82 29.90
C ALA A 2 6.30 12.57 29.29
N HIS A 3 5.02 12.64 28.96
CA HIS A 3 4.44 11.68 28.03
C HIS A 3 5.08 11.93 26.68
N GLY A 4 6.03 11.07 26.32
CA GLY A 4 6.48 10.96 24.94
C GLY A 4 5.28 10.51 24.13
N GLU A 5 4.72 11.43 23.35
CA GLU A 5 3.91 11.07 22.20
C GLU A 5 4.82 10.22 21.31
N THR A 6 4.67 8.90 21.41
CA THR A 6 5.22 7.99 20.41
C THR A 6 4.45 8.27 19.13
N SER A 7 4.88 9.31 18.42
CA SER A 7 4.55 9.55 17.03
C SER A 7 4.96 8.28 16.31
N SER A 8 4.01 7.38 16.15
CA SER A 8 4.18 6.12 15.43
C SER A 8 4.40 6.54 13.99
N ARG A 9 5.65 6.87 13.67
CA ARG A 9 6.05 7.32 12.33
C ARG A 9 5.68 6.17 11.44
N ARG A 10 4.60 6.34 10.67
CA ARG A 10 4.19 5.35 9.67
C ARG A 10 5.42 5.10 8.81
N PRO A 11 5.79 3.84 8.54
CA PRO A 11 6.88 3.59 7.61
C PRO A 11 6.51 4.27 6.30
N ASP A 12 7.38 5.17 5.83
CA ASP A 12 7.26 5.78 4.50
C ASP A 12 7.35 4.63 3.50
N ARG A 13 6.20 4.22 2.96
CA ARG A 13 6.13 3.13 1.99
C ARG A 13 6.29 3.69 0.59
N GLN A 14 7.13 3.04 -0.20
CA GLN A 14 7.25 3.36 -1.61
C GLN A 14 6.00 2.82 -2.33
N VAL A 15 5.16 3.72 -2.85
CA VAL A 15 3.98 3.37 -3.64
C VAL A 15 4.28 3.53 -5.13
N THR A 16 4.16 2.45 -5.88
CA THR A 16 4.29 2.41 -7.34
C THR A 16 3.04 1.80 -7.95
N LEU A 17 2.48 2.44 -8.97
CA LEU A 17 1.38 1.90 -9.78
C LEU A 17 1.90 1.63 -11.19
N SER A 18 1.55 0.47 -11.75
CA SER A 18 1.78 0.17 -13.17
C SER A 18 0.46 -0.27 -13.80
N ILE A 19 0.13 0.27 -14.97
CA ILE A 19 -1.04 -0.12 -15.77
C ILE A 19 -0.52 -0.72 -17.06
N ASP A 20 -0.90 -1.97 -17.36
CA ASP A 20 -0.40 -2.72 -18.52
C ASP A 20 1.14 -2.74 -18.62
N GLY A 21 1.80 -2.90 -17.46
CA GLY A 21 3.26 -2.86 -17.35
C GLY A 21 3.89 -1.47 -17.49
N SER A 22 3.09 -0.43 -17.74
CA SER A 22 3.56 0.95 -17.86
C SER A 22 3.48 1.68 -16.50
N PRO A 23 4.60 2.17 -15.95
CA PRO A 23 4.59 2.85 -14.65
C PRO A 23 3.83 4.18 -14.74
N VAL A 24 2.95 4.42 -13.77
CA VAL A 24 2.15 5.63 -13.64
C VAL A 24 2.71 6.51 -12.54
N GLN A 25 2.92 7.78 -12.86
CA GLN A 25 3.44 8.75 -11.90
C GLN A 25 2.32 9.23 -10.97
N LEU A 26 2.47 8.95 -9.67
CA LEU A 26 1.49 9.31 -8.65
C LEU A 26 1.84 10.66 -8.01
N ASN A 27 0.83 11.53 -7.85
CA ASN A 27 0.96 12.73 -7.03
C ASN A 27 0.86 12.39 -5.52
N GLY A 28 1.14 13.36 -4.65
CA GLY A 28 1.15 13.15 -3.19
C GLY A 28 -0.18 12.63 -2.64
N PHE A 29 -1.29 13.29 -2.99
CA PHE A 29 -2.63 12.86 -2.57
C PHE A 29 -2.94 11.41 -2.95
N VAL A 30 -2.65 11.02 -4.20
CA VAL A 30 -2.93 9.65 -4.66
C VAL A 30 -2.05 8.64 -3.93
N LYS A 31 -0.78 8.96 -3.66
CA LYS A 31 0.11 8.09 -2.86
C LYS A 31 -0.46 7.86 -1.47
N ASP A 32 -0.91 8.92 -0.80
CA ASP A 32 -1.48 8.85 0.55
C ASP A 32 -2.73 7.96 0.58
N VAL A 33 -3.64 8.14 -0.40
CA VAL A 33 -4.85 7.32 -0.52
C VAL A 33 -4.51 5.84 -0.71
N PHE A 34 -3.60 5.52 -1.65
CA PHE A 34 -3.21 4.13 -1.88
C PHE A 34 -2.55 3.51 -0.65
N GLN A 35 -1.71 4.25 0.07
CA GLN A 35 -1.09 3.78 1.29
C GLN A 35 -2.13 3.40 2.36
N GLU A 36 -3.13 4.25 2.60
CA GLU A 36 -4.19 3.94 3.57
C GLU A 36 -5.05 2.74 3.17
N VAL A 37 -5.42 2.66 1.89
CA VAL A 37 -6.22 1.53 1.37
C VAL A 37 -5.45 0.22 1.54
N VAL A 38 -4.19 0.17 1.12
CA VAL A 38 -3.36 -1.03 1.21
C VAL A 38 -3.16 -1.46 2.66
N VAL A 39 -2.93 -0.52 3.59
CA VAL A 39 -2.86 -0.80 5.03
C VAL A 39 -4.17 -1.38 5.54
N GLY A 40 -5.31 -0.80 5.14
CA GLY A 40 -6.64 -1.27 5.52
C GLY A 40 -6.90 -2.70 5.05
N LEU A 41 -6.53 -3.02 3.81
CA LEU A 41 -6.67 -4.36 3.23
C LEU A 41 -5.85 -5.40 4.01
N VAL A 42 -4.55 -5.15 4.19
CA VAL A 42 -3.65 -6.08 4.90
C VAL A 42 -4.14 -6.35 6.32
N ARG A 43 -4.50 -5.30 7.07
CA ARG A 43 -5.03 -5.46 8.43
C ARG A 43 -6.34 -6.25 8.46
N SER A 44 -7.22 -6.03 7.48
CA SER A 44 -8.51 -6.73 7.41
C SER A 44 -8.35 -8.21 7.09
N LEU A 45 -7.26 -8.60 6.45
CA LEU A 45 -6.90 -9.99 6.20
C LEU A 45 -6.27 -10.67 7.43
N GLY A 46 -6.03 -9.93 8.51
CA GLY A 46 -5.35 -10.42 9.70
C GLY A 46 -3.86 -10.66 9.50
N ASP A 47 -3.30 -10.12 8.41
CA ASP A 47 -1.89 -10.26 8.09
C ASP A 47 -1.10 -9.08 8.69
N GLU A 48 0.13 -9.37 9.07
CA GLU A 48 1.11 -8.35 9.44
C GLU A 48 2.07 -8.23 8.27
N ASP A 49 2.52 -7.02 7.92
CA ASP A 49 3.53 -6.82 6.87
C ASP A 49 4.91 -6.62 7.51
N PRO A 50 5.64 -7.69 7.89
CA PRO A 50 6.99 -7.61 8.43
C PRO A 50 8.04 -7.38 7.34
N ALA A 51 7.70 -7.62 6.06
CA ALA A 51 8.64 -7.61 4.94
C ALA A 51 8.73 -6.24 4.24
N GLY A 52 7.77 -5.34 4.46
CA GLY A 52 7.82 -3.94 4.02
C GLY A 52 7.53 -3.71 2.54
N ARG A 53 7.04 -4.74 1.82
CA ARG A 53 6.66 -4.64 0.40
C ARG A 53 5.34 -5.37 0.18
N ILE A 54 4.33 -4.62 -0.23
CA ILE A 54 3.02 -5.13 -0.62
C ILE A 54 2.84 -4.86 -2.11
N GLU A 55 2.52 -5.90 -2.88
CA GLU A 55 2.20 -5.80 -4.30
C GLU A 55 0.74 -6.16 -4.53
N LEU A 56 -0.01 -5.25 -5.17
CA LEU A 56 -1.37 -5.51 -5.62
C LEU A 56 -1.37 -5.61 -7.14
N LEU A 57 -1.66 -6.79 -7.66
CA LEU A 57 -1.77 -7.06 -9.09
C LEU A 57 -3.25 -7.09 -9.46
N VAL A 58 -3.67 -6.19 -10.35
CA VAL A 58 -5.00 -6.20 -10.96
C VAL A 58 -4.82 -6.51 -12.43
N GLY A 59 -5.44 -7.58 -12.90
CA GLY A 59 -5.38 -8.01 -14.29
C GLY A 59 -6.78 -8.33 -14.82
N PRO A 60 -6.92 -8.53 -16.13
CA PRO A 60 -8.16 -9.07 -16.69
C PRO A 60 -8.42 -10.44 -16.05
N GLU A 61 -9.69 -10.69 -15.70
CA GLU A 61 -10.13 -12.02 -15.31
C GLU A 61 -9.89 -12.95 -16.51
N ARG A 62 -8.90 -13.85 -16.37
CA ARG A 62 -8.72 -14.90 -17.38
C ARG A 62 -9.77 -15.95 -17.07
N GLU A 63 -10.81 -15.97 -17.89
CA GLU A 63 -11.70 -17.12 -17.96
C GLU A 63 -10.89 -18.23 -18.65
N ASP A 64 -10.30 -19.12 -17.84
CA ASP A 64 -9.65 -20.33 -18.33
C ASP A 64 -10.73 -21.18 -19.04
N ASN A 65 -10.70 -21.22 -20.38
CA ASN A 65 -11.52 -22.11 -21.21
C ASN A 65 -10.75 -23.33 -21.66
#